data_AF-A0A392QPG1-F1
#
_entry.id   AF-A0A392QPG1-F1
#
_cell.length_a   1.000
_cell.length_b   1.000
_cell.length_c   1.000
_cell.angle_alpha   90.00
_cell.angle_beta   90.00
_cell.angle_gamma   90.00
#
_symmetry.space_group_name_H-M   'P 1'
#
loop_
_entity.id
_entity.type
_entity.pdbx_description
1 polymer ?
#
loop_
_entity_poly.entity_id
_entity_poly.type
_entity_poly.pdbx_seq_one_letter_code
_entity_poly.pdbx_strand_id
1 'polypeptide(L)'
;ALAKTYGPLMHLKLGFADVIVAASASVAEQFLKVHDANFSSRPPNAGAKYMAYNYQDLVFAPYGPRWRLLRKISSVHLFSNRVMDEFKHLRQVS
;
A
#
# COMPACT_ATOMS: atom_id res chain seq x y z
N ALA A 1 -10.96 11.93 15.94
CA ALA A 1 -11.08 12.20 17.38
C ALA A 1 -9.73 12.02 18.09
N LEU A 2 -9.13 10.83 18.10
CA LEU A 2 -7.86 10.53 18.79
C LEU A 2 -6.67 11.45 18.42
N ALA A 3 -6.45 11.71 17.13
CA ALA A 3 -5.34 12.55 16.68
C ALA A 3 -5.38 14.00 17.23
N LYS A 4 -6.57 14.50 17.60
CA LYS A 4 -6.69 15.82 18.25
C LYS A 4 -6.16 15.80 19.69
N THR A 5 -6.19 14.64 20.34
CA THR A 5 -5.78 14.45 21.74
C THR A 5 -4.33 14.00 21.85
N TYR A 6 -3.90 13.08 20.99
CA TYR A 6 -2.58 12.43 21.08
C TYR A 6 -1.58 12.91 20.02
N GLY A 7 -2.00 13.80 19.13
CA GLY A 7 -1.14 14.40 18.11
C GLY A 7 -1.10 13.61 16.79
N PRO A 8 -0.26 14.07 15.84
CA PRO A 8 -0.25 13.60 14.46
C PRO A 8 0.50 12.28 14.24
N LEU A 9 1.24 11.79 15.23
CA LEU A 9 1.90 10.49 15.22
C LEU A 9 1.54 9.77 16.51
N MET A 10 0.85 8.64 16.40
CA MET A 10 0.32 7.92 17.56
C MET A 10 0.76 6.46 17.55
N HIS A 11 1.02 5.91 18.73
CA HIS A 11 1.17 4.47 18.93
C HIS A 11 -0.13 3.92 19.52
N LEU A 12 -0.66 2.87 18.89
CA LEU A 12 -1.86 2.17 19.31
C LEU A 12 -1.56 0.67 19.41
N LYS A 13 -2.14 0.03 20.42
CA LYS A 13 -2.14 -1.42 20.55
C LYS A 13 -3.46 -1.99 20.05
N LEU A 14 -3.46 -2.62 18.88
CA LEU A 14 -4.63 -3.28 18.31
C LEU A 14 -4.57 -4.78 18.61
N GLY A 15 -5.23 -5.19 19.69
CA GLY A 15 -5.10 -6.55 20.22
C GLY A 15 -3.66 -6.81 20.67
N PHE A 16 -2.97 -7.71 19.97
CA PHE A 16 -1.55 -8.04 20.23
C PHE A 16 -0.57 -7.31 19.31
N ALA A 17 -1.06 -6.50 18.37
CA ALA A 17 -0.22 -5.81 17.40
C ALA A 17 0.04 -4.35 17.79
N ASP A 18 1.30 -3.94 17.70
CA ASP A 18 1.72 -2.54 17.80
C ASP A 18 1.52 -1.84 16.46
N VAL A 19 0.83 -0.70 16.48
CA VAL A 19 0.49 0.07 15.28
C VAL A 19 0.91 1.51 15.46
N ILE A 20 1.65 2.04 14.49
CA ILE A 20 1.97 3.45 14.39
C ILE A 20 1.01 4.11 13.39
N VAL A 21 0.33 5.17 13.82
CA VAL A 21 -0.65 5.90 13.02
C VAL A 21 -0.08 7.27 12.64
N ALA A 22 0.06 7.51 11.34
CA ALA A 22 0.35 8.82 10.77
C ALA A 22 -0.97 9.57 10.49
N ALA A 23 -1.32 10.52 11.35
CA ALA A 23 -2.59 11.24 11.33
C ALA A 23 -2.49 12.67 10.77
N SER A 24 -1.39 13.02 10.12
CA SER A 24 -1.24 14.24 9.32
C SER A 24 -0.53 13.94 8.00
N ALA A 25 -0.71 14.81 7.01
CA ALA A 25 -0.02 14.69 5.72
C ALA A 25 1.51 14.73 5.87
N SER A 26 2.02 15.64 6.71
CA SER A 26 3.46 15.79 6.97
C SER A 26 4.09 14.54 7.59
N VAL A 27 3.38 13.89 8.51
CA VAL A 27 3.84 12.63 9.11
C VAL A 27 3.70 11.49 8.11
N ALA A 28 2.58 11.39 7.38
CA ALA A 28 2.38 10.35 6.37
C ALA A 28 3.44 10.39 5.26
N GLU A 29 3.90 11.59 4.86
CA GLU A 29 4.97 11.76 3.88
C GLU A 29 6.28 11.09 4.34
N GLN A 30 6.57 11.08 5.64
CA GLN A 30 7.76 10.41 6.16
C GLN A 30 7.74 8.91 5.86
N PHE A 31 6.58 8.26 5.99
CA PHE A 31 6.42 6.82 5.77
C PHE A 31 6.23 6.45 4.30
N LEU A 32 5.50 7.26 3.53
CA LEU A 32 5.05 6.91 2.19
C LEU A 32 5.93 7.47 1.07
N LYS A 33 6.90 8.34 1.41
CA LYS A 33 7.77 8.99 0.42
C LYS A 33 9.22 9.11 0.89
N VAL A 34 9.47 9.69 2.06
CA VAL A 34 10.85 9.95 2.52
C VAL A 34 11.58 8.66 2.89
N HIS A 35 10.88 7.76 3.60
CA HIS A 35 11.41 6.47 4.05
C HIS A 35 10.60 5.29 3.48
N ASP A 36 10.02 5.46 2.29
CA ASP A 36 9.09 4.51 1.69
C ASP A 36 9.65 3.09 1.57
N ALA A 37 10.93 2.93 1.23
CA ALA A 37 11.59 1.64 1.13
C ALA A 37 11.57 0.85 2.44
N ASN A 38 11.62 1.53 3.60
CA ASN A 38 11.59 0.89 4.92
C ASN A 38 10.18 0.42 5.31
N PHE A 39 9.14 1.11 4.83
CA PHE A 39 7.74 0.90 5.22
C PHE A 39 6.87 0.29 4.10
N SER A 40 7.47 -0.09 2.97
CA SER A 40 6.75 -0.62 1.82
C SER A 40 6.22 -2.05 2.01
N SER A 41 6.85 -2.84 2.87
CA SER A 41 6.41 -4.21 3.17
C SER A 41 5.13 -4.22 4.02
N ARG A 42 4.27 -5.23 3.82
CA ARG A 42 3.04 -5.41 4.60
C ARG A 42 3.27 -6.36 5.78
N PRO A 43 2.67 -6.10 6.96
CA PRO A 43 2.69 -7.06 8.06
C PRO A 43 2.07 -8.40 7.65
N PRO A 44 2.61 -9.54 8.16
CA PRO A 44 2.03 -10.85 7.92
C PRO A 44 0.57 -10.92 8.37
N ASN A 45 -0.30 -11.38 7.47
CA ASN A 45 -1.70 -11.65 7.77
C ASN A 45 -2.19 -12.92 7.06
N ALA A 46 -3.27 -13.51 7.56
CA ALA A 46 -3.81 -14.77 7.06
C ALA A 46 -4.31 -14.68 5.60
N GLY A 47 -4.90 -13.55 5.21
CA GLY A 47 -5.36 -13.34 3.83
C GLY A 47 -4.21 -13.41 2.84
N ALA A 48 -3.10 -12.73 3.13
CA ALA A 48 -1.92 -12.78 2.29
C ALA A 48 -1.31 -14.19 2.17
N LYS A 49 -1.36 -14.97 3.27
CA LYS A 49 -0.87 -16.35 3.28
C LYS A 49 -1.75 -17.29 2.46
N TYR A 50 -3.06 -17.28 2.70
CA TYR A 50 -3.97 -18.30 2.19
C TYR A 50 -4.71 -17.90 0.91
N MET A 51 -4.94 -16.60 0.69
CA MET A 51 -5.67 -16.07 -0.47
C MET A 51 -4.74 -15.46 -1.51
N ALA A 52 -3.59 -14.92 -1.09
CA ALA A 52 -2.68 -14.18 -1.96
C ALA A 52 -1.43 -15.00 -2.34
N TYR A 53 -1.64 -16.29 -2.62
CA TYR A 53 -0.61 -17.23 -3.08
C TYR A 53 0.64 -17.27 -2.18
N ASN A 54 0.45 -17.15 -0.86
CA ASN A 54 1.54 -17.03 0.11
C ASN A 54 2.46 -15.83 -0.17
N TYR A 55 1.90 -14.61 -0.16
CA TYR A 55 2.60 -13.34 -0.35
C TYR A 55 3.30 -13.20 -1.72
N GLN A 56 2.70 -13.79 -2.75
CA GLN A 56 3.30 -13.85 -4.09
C GLN A 56 2.62 -12.92 -5.10
N ASP A 57 1.52 -12.29 -4.69
CA ASP A 57 0.77 -11.29 -5.45
C ASP A 57 1.43 -9.89 -5.40
N LEU A 58 0.84 -8.91 -6.09
CA LEU A 58 1.37 -7.54 -6.14
C LEU A 58 1.14 -6.74 -4.85
N VAL A 59 0.06 -7.00 -4.11
CA VAL A 59 -0.39 -6.20 -2.98
C VAL A 59 0.32 -6.60 -1.69
N PHE A 60 0.47 -7.90 -1.44
CA PHE A 60 1.05 -8.40 -0.18
C PHE A 60 2.49 -8.91 -0.27
N ALA A 61 3.08 -9.00 -1.47
CA ALA A 61 4.50 -9.37 -1.57
C ALA A 61 5.38 -8.39 -0.79
N PRO A 62 6.38 -8.88 -0.02
CA PRO A 62 7.36 -8.04 0.63
C PRO A 62 8.09 -7.16 -0.39
N TYR A 63 8.48 -5.96 0.04
CA TYR A 63 9.26 -5.07 -0.82
C TYR A 63 10.58 -5.74 -1.22
N GLY A 64 10.87 -5.74 -2.52
CA GLY A 64 12.03 -6.43 -3.08
C GLY A 64 11.95 -6.57 -4.60
N PRO A 65 12.90 -7.28 -5.22
CA PRO A 65 12.99 -7.41 -6.68
C PRO A 65 11.70 -7.91 -7.34
N ARG A 66 11.04 -8.91 -6.74
CA ARG A 66 9.77 -9.46 -7.23
C ARG A 66 8.65 -8.42 -7.21
N TRP A 67 8.45 -7.75 -6.08
CA TRP A 67 7.43 -6.71 -5.95
C TRP A 67 7.67 -5.58 -6.96
N ARG A 68 8.93 -5.14 -7.13
CA ARG A 68 9.30 -4.11 -8.11
C ARG A 68 9.01 -4.54 -9.55
N LEU A 69 9.27 -5.81 -9.89
CA LEU A 69 8.96 -6.37 -11.21
C LEU A 69 7.45 -6.39 -11.46
N LEU A 70 6.67 -6.94 -10.52
CA LEU A 70 5.21 -6.97 -10.64
C LEU A 70 4.64 -5.55 -10.77
N ARG A 71 5.13 -4.61 -9.96
CA ARG A 71 4.71 -3.20 -10.01
C ARG A 71 5.01 -2.57 -11.37
N LYS A 72 6.18 -2.85 -11.95
CA LYS A 72 6.56 -2.38 -13.29
C LYS A 72 5.63 -2.96 -14.36
N ILE A 73 5.37 -4.27 -14.32
CA ILE A 73 4.46 -4.93 -15.26
C ILE A 73 3.07 -4.31 -15.19
N SER A 74 2.51 -4.17 -14.00
CA SER A 74 1.18 -3.55 -13.83
C SER A 74 1.15 -2.10 -14.30
N SER A 75 2.18 -1.31 -13.99
CA SER A 75 2.25 0.09 -14.44
C SER A 75 2.27 0.20 -15.97
N VAL A 76 3.08 -0.63 -16.65
CA VAL A 76 3.23 -0.56 -18.11
C VAL A 76 2.03 -1.17 -18.84
N HIS A 77 1.53 -2.30 -18.38
CA HIS A 77 0.60 -3.12 -19.15
C HIS A 77 -0.86 -3.03 -18.68
N LEU A 78 -1.11 -2.53 -17.47
CA LEU A 78 -2.48 -2.40 -16.93
C LEU A 78 -2.88 -0.94 -16.70
N PHE A 79 -1.94 -0.10 -16.27
CA PHE A 79 -2.23 1.27 -15.80
C PHE A 79 -1.52 2.36 -16.61
N SER A 80 -0.98 2.05 -17.79
CA SER A 80 -0.36 3.07 -18.64
C SER A 80 -1.42 3.94 -19.30
N ASN A 81 -1.07 5.18 -19.65
CA ASN A 81 -2.01 6.11 -20.30
C ASN A 81 -2.68 5.50 -21.54
N ARG A 82 -1.91 4.79 -22.37
CA ARG A 82 -2.44 4.07 -23.54
C ARG A 82 -3.57 3.11 -23.16
N VAL A 83 -3.33 2.25 -22.18
CA VAL A 83 -4.33 1.27 -21.71
C VAL A 83 -5.53 1.99 -21.11
N MET A 84 -5.31 3.04 -20.31
CA MET A 84 -6.40 3.83 -19.74
C MET A 84 -7.26 4.47 -20.85
N ASP A 85 -6.66 5.00 -21.91
CA ASP A 85 -7.37 5.60 -23.04
C ASP A 85 -8.17 4.56 -23.84
N GLU A 86 -7.60 3.37 -24.07
CA GLU A 86 -8.31 2.25 -24.70
C GLU A 86 -9.57 1.86 -23.92
N PHE A 87 -9.47 1.81 -22.59
CA PHE A 87 -10.60 1.50 -21.69
C PHE A 87 -11.43 2.72 -21.28
N LYS A 88 -11.24 3.88 -21.92
CA LYS A 88 -12.01 5.09 -21.59
C LYS A 88 -13.52 4.90 -21.77
N HIS A 89 -13.93 4.17 -22.81
CA HIS A 89 -15.33 3.92 -23.14
C HIS A 89 -16.09 3.17 -22.03
N LEU A 90 -15.43 2.25 -21.31
CA LEU A 90 -16.04 1.52 -20.19
C LEU A 90 -16.28 2.41 -18.96
N ARG A 91 -15.50 3.48 -18.79
CA ARG A 91 -15.56 4.37 -17.62
C ARG A 91 -16.56 5.52 -17.76
N GLN A 92 -17.05 5.77 -18.97
CA GLN A 92 -18.00 6.86 -19.24
C GLN A 92 -19.46 6.49 -18.96
N VAL A 93 -19.75 5.21 -18.65
CA VAL A 93 -21.11 4.69 -18.45
C VAL A 93 -21.47 4.59 -16.95
N SER A 94 -20.66 5.17 -16.05
CA SER A 94 -20.89 5.20 -14.59
C SER A 94 -21.24 6.59 -14.11
#